data_AF-A0A958T925-F1
#
_entry.id   AF-A0A958T925-F1
#
_cell.length_a   1.000
_cell.length_b   1.000
_cell.length_c   1.000
_cell.angle_alpha   90.00
_cell.angle_beta   90.00
_cell.angle_gamma   90.00
#
_symmetry.space_group_name_H-M   'P 1'
#
loop_
_entity.id
_entity.type
_entity.pdbx_description
1 polymer ?
#
loop_
_entity_poly.entity_id
_entity_poly.type
_entity_poly.pdbx_seq_one_letter_code
_entity_poly.pdbx_strand_id
1 'polypeptide(L)'
;MKVRLPFITILSLTLGYFAFSQNPNETCANAETITLTTSSQTIDLNLDDALFSNQNGCSTEDMDNYTNYWYEFTLPTNSNLYINVTINNHAEIYDACNGTKLHCFSTNNLITDLVGGQTYKLRVFRSQSQGTTRNYFHINTYDKIANDDCSSPEILPALTENNTAVQFQLAGASSNLDTTCGSDTEEDIADAWFQFTMPVTGNLFVDAPYGIAIYDACGGTELFCNASESSTEAFKLIDNLTQGQTYLLRFFSTEQHIFEVPFQNLNVRAYERAANDECVNAETIPTITNTSQEVLFDTFGSLINFENSCVGLPQEDFVDVWFEFTMPDYPVLNFESFALNFFTIYDACNGNEIECFAGNEELEGLTVGQTYKLRVFQRQTEMFHQFKYFDIWASETLSIPTEEMQKPTLQLIGNKTLYINHLDTTGSIEIYNLLGQKVLSEVLDPSEKQYLEITEPTGIYFAKLFSKNGVNTLKMVVKN
;
A
#
# COMPACT_ATOMS: atom_id res chain seq x y z
N MET A 1 29.36 64.43 87.60
CA MET A 1 28.84 65.51 86.73
C MET A 1 29.87 65.76 85.64
N LYS A 2 29.41 65.99 84.39
CA LYS A 2 30.15 66.12 83.12
C LYS A 2 30.39 64.79 82.38
N VAL A 3 30.21 64.65 81.07
CA VAL A 3 29.37 65.25 80.00
C VAL A 3 29.61 64.32 78.79
N ARG A 4 28.59 64.14 77.93
CA ARG A 4 28.57 63.25 76.76
C ARG A 4 29.63 63.59 75.70
N LEU A 5 30.10 62.56 74.98
CA LEU A 5 30.33 62.59 73.52
C LEU A 5 29.74 61.29 72.94
N PRO A 6 28.81 61.31 71.97
CA PRO A 6 28.42 60.10 71.26
C PRO A 6 29.37 59.85 70.10
N PHE A 7 29.92 58.64 70.06
CA PHE A 7 30.65 58.09 68.94
C PHE A 7 29.68 57.83 67.77
N ILE A 8 30.01 58.36 66.59
CA ILE A 8 29.34 58.04 65.33
C ILE A 8 29.89 56.68 64.87
N THR A 9 29.06 55.65 64.88
CA THR A 9 29.38 54.34 64.30
C THR A 9 29.05 54.39 62.81
N ILE A 10 30.07 54.33 61.95
CA ILE A 10 29.90 54.17 60.50
C ILE A 10 29.47 52.72 60.26
N LEU A 11 28.24 52.53 59.81
CA LEU A 11 27.69 51.25 59.36
C LEU A 11 28.31 50.92 57.99
N SER A 12 29.30 50.04 57.97
CA SER A 12 29.86 49.46 56.75
C SER A 12 28.80 48.58 56.08
N LEU A 13 28.16 49.12 55.03
CA LEU A 13 27.25 48.38 54.16
C LEU A 13 28.09 47.45 53.27
N THR A 14 28.24 46.19 53.65
CA THR A 14 28.78 45.16 52.77
C THR A 14 27.78 44.86 51.68
N LEU A 15 28.01 45.40 50.48
CA LEU A 15 27.35 44.97 49.25
C LEU A 15 27.66 43.47 49.05
N GLY A 16 26.66 42.62 49.30
CA GLY A 16 26.71 41.24 48.83
C GLY A 16 26.66 41.25 47.32
N TYR A 17 27.77 40.95 46.66
CA TYR A 17 27.75 40.55 45.26
C TYR A 17 27.00 39.21 45.21
N PHE A 18 25.78 39.21 44.69
CA PHE A 18 25.18 38.00 44.15
C PHE A 18 26.00 37.68 42.89
N ALA A 19 26.94 36.74 43.00
CA ALA A 19 27.44 36.05 41.82
C ALA A 19 26.29 35.17 41.33
N PHE A 20 25.60 35.61 40.27
CA PHE A 20 24.71 34.73 39.53
C PHE A 20 25.57 33.56 39.03
N SER A 21 25.15 32.32 39.32
CA SER A 21 25.90 31.15 38.86
C SER A 21 25.76 31.08 37.35
N GLN A 22 26.84 31.35 36.63
CA GLN A 22 26.93 31.08 35.21
C GLN A 22 26.56 29.62 34.97
N ASN A 23 25.74 29.37 33.95
CA ASN A 23 25.43 28.00 33.53
C ASN A 23 26.77 27.29 33.23
N PRO A 24 27.06 26.10 33.78
CA PRO A 24 28.43 25.63 33.90
C PRO A 24 29.11 25.38 32.54
N ASN A 25 28.35 25.18 31.47
CA ASN A 25 28.82 24.68 30.18
C ASN A 25 28.82 25.71 29.02
N GLU A 26 28.89 27.00 29.30
CA GLU A 26 28.87 28.05 28.25
C GLU A 26 30.18 28.21 27.46
N THR A 27 31.25 27.51 27.85
CA THR A 27 32.54 27.52 27.14
C THR A 27 33.02 26.09 26.90
N CYS A 28 33.78 25.88 25.83
CA CYS A 28 34.31 24.55 25.50
C CYS A 28 35.14 23.94 26.64
N ALA A 29 35.87 24.77 27.39
CA ALA A 29 36.70 24.32 28.51
C ALA A 29 35.87 23.70 29.65
N ASN A 30 34.61 24.11 29.78
CA ASN A 30 33.69 23.62 30.81
C ASN A 30 32.56 22.77 30.22
N ALA A 31 32.78 22.17 29.04
CA ALA A 31 31.79 21.37 28.36
C ALA A 31 31.22 20.27 29.28
N GLU A 32 29.90 20.12 29.28
CA GLU A 32 29.23 19.08 30.06
C GLU A 32 29.33 17.72 29.36
N THR A 33 29.66 16.66 30.09
CA THR A 33 29.78 15.32 29.51
C THR A 33 28.42 14.68 29.26
N ILE A 34 28.14 14.31 28.01
CA ILE A 34 27.01 13.47 27.61
C ILE A 34 27.50 12.01 27.50
N THR A 35 26.84 11.11 28.22
CA THR A 35 27.02 9.65 28.01
C THR A 35 26.04 9.19 26.95
N LEU A 36 26.56 8.88 25.76
CA LEU A 36 25.75 8.45 24.63
C LEU A 36 25.09 7.08 24.86
N THR A 37 23.87 6.94 24.36
CA THR A 37 23.13 5.67 24.34
C THR A 37 22.42 5.49 22.99
N THR A 38 21.94 4.27 22.73
CA THR A 38 21.13 3.97 21.55
C THR A 38 19.68 4.45 21.66
N SER A 39 19.24 4.84 22.84
CA SER A 39 17.93 5.47 23.05
C SER A 39 18.05 6.98 22.91
N SER A 40 17.05 7.62 22.29
CA SER A 40 16.99 9.07 22.17
C SER A 40 17.02 9.75 23.54
N GLN A 41 18.02 10.59 23.78
CA GLN A 41 18.17 11.37 25.00
C GLN A 41 17.76 12.81 24.72
N THR A 42 16.87 13.37 25.55
CA THR A 42 16.56 14.81 25.52
C THR A 42 17.54 15.55 26.40
N ILE A 43 18.24 16.54 25.84
CA ILE A 43 19.17 17.40 26.56
C ILE A 43 18.57 18.81 26.61
N ASP A 44 18.25 19.28 27.81
CA ASP A 44 17.71 20.63 28.02
C ASP A 44 18.82 21.68 27.94
N LEU A 45 18.57 22.71 27.14
CA LEU A 45 19.37 23.92 27.06
C LEU A 45 18.86 24.88 28.14
N ASN A 46 19.58 24.97 29.26
CA ASN A 46 19.21 25.92 30.31
C ASN A 46 19.49 27.37 29.83
N LEU A 47 18.43 28.11 29.50
CA LEU A 47 18.53 29.46 28.95
C LEU A 47 18.40 30.57 30.00
N ASP A 48 18.22 30.23 31.28
CA ASP A 48 17.80 31.20 32.31
C ASP A 48 18.85 32.30 32.53
N ASP A 49 20.13 32.03 32.24
CA ASP A 49 21.27 32.96 32.37
C ASP A 49 22.13 33.04 31.10
N ALA A 50 21.55 32.77 29.92
CA ALA A 50 22.26 32.69 28.64
C ALA A 50 23.15 33.92 28.35
N LEU A 51 24.46 33.72 28.27
CA LEU A 51 25.38 34.77 27.80
C LEU A 51 25.44 34.81 26.26
N PHE A 52 25.27 36.00 25.71
CA PHE A 52 25.41 36.25 24.28
C PHE A 52 26.77 36.85 23.96
N SER A 53 27.43 36.32 22.93
CA SER A 53 28.70 36.84 22.42
C SER A 53 28.68 36.88 20.90
N ASN A 54 29.25 37.96 20.35
CA ASN A 54 29.38 38.15 18.91
C ASN A 54 30.45 37.21 18.37
N GLN A 55 30.05 36.23 17.59
CA GLN A 55 30.91 35.17 17.09
C GLN A 55 30.32 34.57 15.81
N ASN A 56 31.11 33.74 15.13
CA ASN A 56 30.64 33.06 13.93
C ASN A 56 29.73 31.87 14.28
N GLY A 57 28.68 31.71 13.48
CA GLY A 57 27.89 30.48 13.36
C GLY A 57 28.53 29.49 12.39
N CYS A 58 27.72 28.92 11.49
CA CYS A 58 28.20 27.90 10.55
C CYS A 58 29.23 28.41 9.54
N SER A 59 29.12 29.66 9.09
CA SER A 59 30.10 30.28 8.21
C SER A 59 30.73 31.53 8.84
N THR A 60 31.81 32.02 8.22
CA THR A 60 32.42 33.31 8.58
C THR A 60 31.55 34.52 8.24
N GLU A 61 30.50 34.32 7.43
CA GLU A 61 29.53 35.34 7.06
C GLU A 61 28.35 35.38 8.04
N ASP A 62 28.16 34.32 8.83
CA ASP A 62 27.13 34.18 9.88
C ASP A 62 27.63 34.74 11.22
N MET A 63 28.10 35.98 11.24
CA MET A 63 28.48 36.63 12.48
C MET A 63 27.25 37.23 13.15
N ASP A 64 26.94 36.77 14.37
CA ASP A 64 25.84 37.27 15.17
C ASP A 64 26.13 37.10 16.68
N ASN A 65 25.29 37.70 17.51
CA ASN A 65 25.27 37.44 18.94
C ASN A 65 24.62 36.07 19.19
N TYR A 66 25.44 35.07 19.48
CA TYR A 66 24.98 33.73 19.82
C TYR A 66 25.13 33.46 21.32
N THR A 67 24.19 32.69 21.88
CA THR A 67 24.40 31.95 23.11
C THR A 67 24.81 30.52 22.79
N ASN A 68 25.71 29.94 23.60
CA ASN A 68 26.32 28.65 23.35
C ASN A 68 26.22 27.72 24.56
N TYR A 69 26.01 26.45 24.27
CA TYR A 69 26.05 25.35 25.21
C TYR A 69 27.04 24.32 24.70
N TRP A 70 28.07 24.03 25.48
CA TRP A 70 29.13 23.12 25.12
C TRP A 70 28.95 21.79 25.84
N TYR A 71 29.07 20.72 25.06
CA TYR A 71 29.02 19.36 25.53
C TYR A 71 30.23 18.58 25.04
N GLU A 72 30.52 17.50 25.72
CA GLU A 72 31.58 16.56 25.41
C GLU A 72 30.96 15.18 25.35
N PHE A 73 31.31 14.38 24.34
CA PHE A 73 30.89 13.00 24.26
C PHE A 73 32.01 12.13 23.70
N THR A 74 32.04 10.85 24.08
CA THR A 74 32.90 9.85 23.44
C THR A 74 32.03 8.97 22.56
N LEU A 75 32.30 8.96 21.25
CA LEU A 75 31.55 8.12 20.32
C LEU A 75 31.89 6.65 20.59
N PRO A 76 30.92 5.73 20.70
CA PRO A 76 31.22 4.31 20.80
C PRO A 76 31.97 3.79 19.55
N THR A 77 32.73 2.70 19.67
CA THR A 77 33.69 2.25 18.65
C THR A 77 33.05 1.87 17.29
N ASN A 78 31.78 1.49 17.27
CA ASN A 78 31.08 1.03 16.06
C ASN A 78 29.70 1.69 15.94
N SER A 79 29.66 3.02 15.94
CA SER A 79 28.38 3.73 15.92
C SER A 79 28.39 4.97 15.04
N ASN A 80 27.23 5.27 14.46
CA ASN A 80 26.88 6.57 13.93
C ASN A 80 26.28 7.44 15.04
N LEU A 81 26.36 8.76 14.86
CA LEU A 81 25.79 9.74 15.78
C LEU A 81 24.59 10.41 15.13
N TYR A 82 23.47 10.47 15.82
CA TYR A 82 22.31 11.25 15.37
C TYR A 82 22.02 12.38 16.35
N ILE A 83 21.84 13.58 15.81
CA ILE A 83 21.46 14.76 16.58
C ILE A 83 20.22 15.38 15.91
N ASN A 84 19.12 15.44 16.66
CA ASN A 84 17.93 16.19 16.30
C ASN A 84 18.01 17.57 16.97
N VAL A 85 18.32 18.58 16.16
CA VAL A 85 18.40 19.96 16.61
C VAL A 85 17.03 20.60 16.45
N THR A 86 16.44 21.04 17.56
CA THR A 86 15.14 21.70 17.50
C THR A 86 15.23 23.07 16.81
N ILE A 87 14.11 23.52 16.26
CA ILE A 87 14.02 24.77 15.49
C ILE A 87 14.72 25.95 16.19
N ASN A 88 15.43 26.76 15.40
CA ASN A 88 16.22 27.92 15.81
C ASN A 88 17.52 27.61 16.59
N ASN A 89 17.82 26.33 16.84
CA ASN A 89 19.12 25.93 17.35
C ASN A 89 19.99 25.44 16.18
N HIS A 90 21.30 25.57 16.37
CA HIS A 90 22.33 25.06 15.47
C HIS A 90 23.28 24.20 16.29
N ALA A 91 23.95 23.27 15.63
CA ALA A 91 24.95 22.42 16.25
C ALA A 91 26.26 22.45 15.44
N GLU A 92 27.37 22.40 16.16
CA GLU A 92 28.71 22.22 15.61
C GLU A 92 29.44 21.10 16.36
N ILE A 93 30.17 20.27 15.62
CA ILE A 93 31.02 19.23 16.18
C ILE A 93 32.48 19.59 15.89
N TYR A 94 33.33 19.50 16.92
CA TYR A 94 34.76 19.74 16.84
C TYR A 94 35.55 18.52 17.35
N ASP A 95 36.74 18.31 16.82
CA ASP A 95 37.68 17.29 17.30
C ASP A 95 38.22 17.58 18.72
N ALA A 96 38.37 18.86 19.09
CA ALA A 96 38.78 19.33 20.41
C ALA A 96 38.42 20.82 20.60
N CYS A 97 38.63 21.35 21.81
CA CYS A 97 38.49 22.80 22.03
C CYS A 97 39.54 23.59 21.24
N ASN A 98 39.09 24.59 20.48
CA ASN A 98 39.90 25.34 19.50
C ASN A 98 40.47 24.45 18.37
N GLY A 99 39.91 23.27 18.17
CA GLY A 99 40.29 22.35 17.12
C GLY A 99 39.53 22.60 15.81
N THR A 100 39.51 21.59 14.96
CA THR A 100 38.88 21.64 13.64
C THR A 100 37.37 21.45 13.79
N LYS A 101 36.58 22.31 13.16
CA LYS A 101 35.14 22.09 12.99
C LYS A 101 34.92 20.99 11.95
N LEU A 102 34.25 19.92 12.36
CA LEU A 102 33.95 18.76 11.52
C LEU A 102 32.57 18.92 10.85
N HIS A 103 31.56 19.31 11.64
CA HIS A 103 30.19 19.48 11.14
C HIS A 103 29.58 20.80 11.62
N CYS A 104 28.68 21.38 10.82
CA CYS A 104 27.76 22.43 11.25
C CYS A 104 26.40 22.25 10.58
N PHE A 105 25.33 22.26 11.36
CA PHE A 105 23.98 22.00 10.86
C PHE A 105 22.92 22.71 11.72
N SER A 106 21.74 22.91 11.13
CA SER A 106 20.58 23.58 11.75
C SER A 106 19.32 22.73 11.76
N THR A 107 19.41 21.50 11.27
CA THR A 107 18.34 20.51 11.18
C THR A 107 18.81 19.21 11.83
N ASN A 108 18.00 18.16 11.77
CA ASN A 108 18.46 16.83 12.15
C ASN A 108 19.60 16.40 11.24
N ASN A 109 20.55 15.63 11.78
CA ASN A 109 21.70 15.16 11.01
C ASN A 109 22.20 13.83 11.57
N LEU A 110 22.47 12.88 10.68
CA LEU A 110 23.17 11.63 10.95
C LEU A 110 24.62 11.75 10.50
N ILE A 111 25.51 11.70 11.48
CA ILE A 111 26.93 11.81 11.27
C ILE A 111 27.54 10.41 11.26
N THR A 112 28.06 10.00 10.09
CA THR A 112 28.52 8.63 9.78
C THR A 112 30.05 8.50 9.69
N ASP A 113 30.76 9.62 9.63
CA ASP A 113 32.20 9.75 9.36
C ASP A 113 33.08 10.03 10.59
N LEU A 114 32.49 10.17 11.78
CA LEU A 114 33.25 10.28 13.04
C LEU A 114 33.95 8.96 13.39
N VAL A 115 35.17 9.06 13.91
CA VAL A 115 35.95 7.92 14.39
C VAL A 115 35.45 7.46 15.76
N GLY A 116 35.04 6.19 15.86
CA GLY A 116 34.61 5.57 17.10
C GLY A 116 35.72 5.44 18.14
N GLY A 117 35.36 5.54 19.43
CA GLY A 117 36.27 5.56 20.57
C GLY A 117 36.90 6.93 20.86
N GLN A 118 36.69 7.93 20.00
CA GLN A 118 37.22 9.27 20.18
C GLN A 118 36.24 10.19 20.92
N THR A 119 36.80 11.18 21.62
CA THR A 119 36.05 12.22 22.33
C THR A 119 35.94 13.47 21.47
N TYR A 120 34.74 14.02 21.33
CA TYR A 120 34.43 15.21 20.54
C TYR A 120 33.81 16.31 21.40
N LYS A 121 33.81 17.54 20.88
CA LYS A 121 33.10 18.67 21.47
C LYS A 121 31.89 19.03 20.62
N LEU A 122 30.72 19.10 21.24
CA LEU A 122 29.47 19.55 20.63
C LEU A 122 29.14 20.94 21.14
N ARG A 123 29.01 21.91 20.24
CA ARG A 123 28.47 23.23 20.55
C ARG A 123 27.06 23.30 20.01
N VAL A 124 26.08 23.52 20.89
CA VAL A 124 24.71 23.86 20.50
C VAL A 124 24.51 25.35 20.74
N PHE A 125 24.06 26.08 19.74
CA PHE A 125 24.01 27.54 19.80
C PHE A 125 22.79 28.11 19.08
N ARG A 126 22.41 29.32 19.47
CA ARG A 126 21.28 30.04 18.86
C ARG A 126 21.47 31.54 18.87
N SER A 127 20.95 32.22 17.85
CA SER A 127 21.06 33.68 17.72
C SER A 127 20.16 34.38 18.75
N GLN A 128 20.62 35.52 19.24
CA GLN A 128 19.87 36.43 20.12
C GLN A 128 18.54 36.88 19.51
N SER A 129 18.45 36.91 18.17
CA SER A 129 17.22 37.27 17.46
C SER A 129 16.12 36.20 17.56
N GLN A 130 16.45 34.99 18.02
CA GLN A 130 15.54 33.85 18.11
C GLN A 130 14.97 33.69 19.52
N GLY A 131 13.67 33.37 19.63
CA GLY A 131 12.96 33.27 20.91
C GLY A 131 13.34 32.04 21.76
N THR A 132 12.90 32.01 23.02
CA THR A 132 13.23 30.98 24.04
C THR A 132 12.31 29.75 24.03
N THR A 133 11.70 29.42 22.89
CA THR A 133 10.90 28.20 22.76
C THR A 133 11.76 27.05 22.27
N ARG A 134 11.45 25.81 22.70
CA ARG A 134 12.16 24.57 22.32
C ARG A 134 13.65 24.63 22.69
N ASN A 135 13.91 24.60 23.99
CA ASN A 135 15.24 24.72 24.57
C ASN A 135 15.78 23.34 24.88
N TYR A 136 15.83 22.48 23.86
CA TYR A 136 16.38 21.14 23.99
C TYR A 136 16.86 20.65 22.64
N PHE A 137 17.67 19.61 22.63
CA PHE A 137 17.96 18.81 21.46
C PHE A 137 17.86 17.34 21.83
N HIS A 138 17.77 16.47 20.83
CA HIS A 138 17.91 15.04 21.06
C HIS A 138 19.22 14.53 20.49
N ILE A 139 19.79 13.55 21.17
CA ILE A 139 21.03 12.88 20.77
C ILE A 139 20.94 11.40 21.09
N ASN A 140 21.41 10.57 20.16
CA ASN A 140 21.62 9.14 20.36
C ASN A 140 22.63 8.60 19.35
N THR A 141 23.01 7.35 19.54
CA THR A 141 23.85 6.61 18.61
C THR A 141 23.07 5.49 17.94
N TYR A 142 23.54 5.07 16.77
CA TYR A 142 23.09 3.87 16.10
C TYR A 142 24.30 2.96 15.90
N ASP A 143 24.18 1.68 16.22
CA ASP A 143 25.25 0.73 15.94
C ASP A 143 25.40 0.57 14.43
N LYS A 144 26.63 0.56 13.93
CA LYS A 144 26.85 0.38 12.49
C LYS A 144 26.38 -1.00 12.05
N ILE A 145 25.64 -1.05 10.95
CA ILE A 145 25.19 -2.33 10.37
C ILE A 145 26.33 -2.96 9.56
N ALA A 146 26.39 -4.29 9.54
CA ALA A 146 27.44 -5.01 8.82
C ALA A 146 27.17 -5.11 7.32
N ASN A 147 25.90 -5.03 6.92
CA ASN A 147 25.42 -5.19 5.56
C ASN A 147 25.18 -3.85 4.85
N ASP A 148 26.03 -2.87 5.15
CA ASP A 148 26.00 -1.51 4.62
C ASP A 148 26.48 -1.43 3.15
N ASP A 149 27.11 -2.49 2.64
CA ASP A 149 27.55 -2.58 1.25
C ASP A 149 27.24 -3.94 0.62
N CYS A 150 27.29 -3.99 -0.72
CA CYS A 150 27.00 -5.22 -1.46
C CYS A 150 28.07 -6.30 -1.32
N SER A 151 29.24 -5.99 -0.74
CA SER A 151 30.35 -6.93 -0.57
C SER A 151 30.15 -7.84 0.64
N SER A 152 29.38 -7.38 1.63
CA SER A 152 29.07 -8.09 2.88
C SER A 152 27.57 -8.15 3.17
N PRO A 153 26.72 -8.63 2.24
CA PRO A 153 25.28 -8.64 2.42
C PRO A 153 24.86 -9.60 3.55
N GLU A 154 23.77 -9.29 4.23
CA GLU A 154 23.16 -10.23 5.18
C GLU A 154 22.48 -11.36 4.40
N ILE A 155 22.82 -12.61 4.71
CA ILE A 155 22.24 -13.77 4.05
C ILE A 155 20.87 -14.06 4.65
N LEU A 156 19.82 -13.91 3.84
CA LEU A 156 18.46 -14.26 4.21
C LEU A 156 18.31 -15.78 4.35
N PRO A 157 17.42 -16.24 5.25
CA PRO A 157 17.07 -17.66 5.30
C PRO A 157 16.40 -18.10 3.99
N ALA A 158 16.29 -19.41 3.80
CA ALA A 158 15.59 -19.96 2.63
C ALA A 158 14.16 -19.42 2.56
N LEU A 159 13.85 -18.74 1.46
CA LEU A 159 12.56 -18.12 1.24
C LEU A 159 11.48 -19.17 0.96
N THR A 160 10.23 -18.83 1.25
CA THR A 160 9.03 -19.63 0.94
C THR A 160 7.90 -18.69 0.52
N GLU A 161 6.72 -19.22 0.25
CA GLU A 161 5.48 -18.44 0.08
C GLU A 161 5.04 -17.71 1.36
N ASN A 162 5.56 -18.12 2.53
CA ASN A 162 5.30 -17.46 3.80
C ASN A 162 6.28 -16.30 4.04
N ASN A 163 5.83 -15.27 4.77
CA ASN A 163 6.63 -14.09 5.08
C ASN A 163 7.93 -14.48 5.80
N THR A 164 9.05 -14.06 5.21
CA THR A 164 10.31 -13.89 5.91
C THR A 164 10.42 -12.42 6.31
N ALA A 165 10.18 -12.14 7.60
CA ALA A 165 10.31 -10.80 8.15
C ALA A 165 11.78 -10.54 8.55
N VAL A 166 12.34 -9.45 8.03
CA VAL A 166 13.70 -9.00 8.31
C VAL A 166 13.59 -7.64 8.97
N GLN A 167 14.22 -7.48 10.14
CA GLN A 167 14.29 -6.21 10.85
C GLN A 167 15.71 -5.68 10.80
N PHE A 168 15.86 -4.40 10.49
CA PHE A 168 17.15 -3.74 10.43
C PHE A 168 17.00 -2.27 10.79
N GLN A 169 18.13 -1.59 10.97
CA GLN A 169 18.18 -0.19 11.35
C GLN A 169 19.08 0.56 10.40
N LEU A 170 18.48 1.20 9.40
CA LEU A 170 19.19 1.88 8.31
C LEU A 170 20.02 3.08 8.82
N ALA A 171 19.70 3.63 9.99
CA ALA A 171 20.50 4.68 10.63
C ALA A 171 21.91 4.22 11.05
N GLY A 172 22.17 2.91 11.08
CA GLY A 172 23.50 2.34 11.26
C GLY A 172 24.33 2.24 9.97
N ALA A 173 23.74 2.53 8.82
CA ALA A 173 24.45 2.53 7.54
C ALA A 173 25.34 3.76 7.37
N SER A 174 26.30 3.69 6.46
CA SER A 174 26.99 4.85 5.93
C SER A 174 26.06 5.66 5.03
N SER A 175 26.34 6.95 4.91
CA SER A 175 25.70 7.83 3.94
C SER A 175 26.62 8.02 2.74
N ASN A 176 26.06 7.92 1.53
CA ASN A 176 26.78 8.11 0.28
C ASN A 176 25.92 8.88 -0.74
N LEU A 177 26.55 9.39 -1.80
CA LEU A 177 25.86 10.03 -2.92
C LEU A 177 25.65 9.04 -4.09
N ASP A 178 25.33 7.79 -3.77
CA ASP A 178 25.16 6.77 -4.81
C ASP A 178 23.91 7.07 -5.65
N THR A 179 24.04 6.84 -6.96
CA THR A 179 22.90 6.91 -7.87
C THR A 179 21.98 5.73 -7.63
N THR A 180 20.67 5.99 -7.61
CA THR A 180 19.68 4.93 -7.41
C THR A 180 18.61 4.93 -8.50
N CYS A 181 18.27 3.74 -9.01
CA CYS A 181 17.33 3.52 -10.12
C CYS A 181 17.60 4.41 -11.35
N GLY A 182 18.88 4.68 -11.65
CA GLY A 182 19.29 5.50 -12.79
C GLY A 182 19.00 6.99 -12.67
N SER A 183 18.53 7.47 -11.51
CA SER A 183 18.45 8.90 -11.19
C SER A 183 19.63 9.33 -10.31
N ASP A 184 20.27 10.43 -10.69
CA ASP A 184 21.21 11.15 -9.83
C ASP A 184 20.39 11.85 -8.75
N THR A 185 20.42 11.34 -7.52
CA THR A 185 19.93 12.08 -6.35
C THR A 185 21.09 12.89 -5.80
N GLU A 186 20.89 14.20 -5.56
CA GLU A 186 21.85 15.03 -4.82
C GLU A 186 21.75 14.81 -3.29
N GLU A 187 20.98 13.80 -2.87
CA GLU A 187 20.71 13.50 -1.46
C GLU A 187 21.55 12.32 -0.97
N ASP A 188 21.94 12.37 0.30
CA ASP A 188 22.63 11.29 0.98
C ASP A 188 21.70 10.08 1.15
N ILE A 189 22.15 8.93 0.63
CA ILE A 189 21.46 7.64 0.68
C ILE A 189 22.15 6.75 1.69
N ALA A 190 21.33 6.03 2.45
CA ALA A 190 21.74 4.93 3.29
C ALA A 190 21.26 3.60 2.73
N ASP A 191 22.11 2.58 2.84
CA ASP A 191 21.90 1.29 2.21
C ASP A 191 21.90 0.13 3.22
N ALA A 192 21.07 -0.88 2.94
CA ALA A 192 21.17 -2.18 3.56
C ALA A 192 21.07 -3.27 2.49
N TRP A 193 22.03 -4.18 2.48
CA TRP A 193 22.17 -5.22 1.46
C TRP A 193 21.85 -6.59 2.03
N PHE A 194 21.07 -7.35 1.28
CA PHE A 194 20.67 -8.70 1.62
C PHE A 194 20.99 -9.64 0.46
N GLN A 195 21.27 -10.90 0.76
CA GLN A 195 21.52 -11.93 -0.23
C GLN A 195 20.52 -13.06 -0.03
N PHE A 196 19.92 -13.53 -1.12
CA PHE A 196 19.05 -14.70 -1.09
C PHE A 196 19.31 -15.59 -2.30
N THR A 197 19.05 -16.88 -2.14
CA THR A 197 19.05 -17.83 -3.25
C THR A 197 17.61 -18.20 -3.54
N MET A 198 17.17 -18.06 -4.78
CA MET A 198 15.79 -18.38 -5.16
C MET A 198 15.52 -19.88 -4.95
N PRO A 199 14.50 -20.24 -4.16
CA PRO A 199 14.19 -21.64 -3.87
C PRO A 199 13.48 -22.34 -5.04
N VAL A 200 12.81 -21.56 -5.90
CA VAL A 200 12.01 -21.97 -7.05
C VAL A 200 12.24 -21.01 -8.22
N THR A 201 11.91 -21.41 -9.44
CA THR A 201 11.87 -20.49 -10.59
C THR A 201 10.50 -19.81 -10.54
N GLY A 202 10.48 -18.48 -10.54
CA GLY A 202 9.26 -17.75 -10.23
C GLY A 202 9.53 -16.30 -9.85
N ASN A 203 8.77 -15.81 -8.89
CA ASN A 203 8.73 -14.40 -8.53
C ASN A 203 9.17 -14.17 -7.10
N LEU A 204 9.78 -13.02 -6.85
CA LEU A 204 10.05 -12.49 -5.53
C LEU A 204 9.03 -11.42 -5.19
N PHE A 205 8.38 -11.56 -4.05
CA PHE A 205 7.55 -10.51 -3.47
C PHE A 205 8.32 -9.85 -2.34
N VAL A 206 8.36 -8.52 -2.38
CA VAL A 206 9.02 -7.69 -1.37
C VAL A 206 8.05 -6.62 -0.92
N ASP A 207 7.72 -6.62 0.37
CA ASP A 207 6.95 -5.55 1.03
C ASP A 207 7.91 -4.74 1.91
N ALA A 208 8.10 -3.48 1.50
CA ALA A 208 9.12 -2.55 1.93
C ALA A 208 8.55 -1.11 1.93
N PRO A 209 8.76 -0.32 3.00
CA PRO A 209 8.25 1.05 3.08
C PRO A 209 9.02 2.05 2.20
N TYR A 210 10.21 1.69 1.71
CA TYR A 210 11.12 2.56 0.97
C TYR A 210 11.68 1.84 -0.27
N GLY A 211 12.68 2.44 -0.91
CA GLY A 211 13.21 1.97 -2.17
C GLY A 211 13.90 0.61 -2.08
N ILE A 212 13.74 -0.18 -3.14
CA ILE A 212 14.41 -1.48 -3.28
C ILE A 212 15.02 -1.65 -4.67
N ALA A 213 16.07 -2.44 -4.76
CA ALA A 213 16.64 -2.88 -6.02
C ALA A 213 17.13 -4.35 -5.93
N ILE A 214 17.07 -5.06 -7.05
CA ILE A 214 17.57 -6.43 -7.17
C ILE A 214 18.73 -6.46 -8.17
N TYR A 215 19.82 -7.09 -7.78
CA TYR A 215 21.01 -7.28 -8.62
C TYR A 215 21.37 -8.76 -8.78
N ASP A 216 21.97 -9.13 -9.90
CA ASP A 216 22.51 -10.47 -10.12
C ASP A 216 23.80 -10.76 -9.30
N ALA A 217 24.57 -9.71 -8.99
CA ALA A 217 25.78 -9.75 -8.16
C ALA A 217 26.17 -8.34 -7.68
N CYS A 218 27.10 -8.25 -6.73
CA CYS A 218 27.68 -6.97 -6.30
C CYS A 218 28.48 -6.35 -7.44
N GLY A 219 28.12 -5.12 -7.86
CA GLY A 219 28.65 -4.47 -9.05
C GLY A 219 28.19 -5.10 -10.38
N GLY A 220 27.16 -5.96 -10.32
CA GLY A 220 26.55 -6.63 -11.47
C GLY A 220 25.41 -5.83 -12.11
N THR A 221 24.52 -6.54 -12.79
CA THR A 221 23.35 -5.96 -13.48
C THR A 221 22.22 -5.69 -12.50
N GLU A 222 21.65 -4.48 -12.55
CA GLU A 222 20.38 -4.17 -11.92
C GLU A 222 19.24 -4.83 -12.69
N LEU A 223 18.56 -5.79 -12.06
CA LEU A 223 17.45 -6.54 -12.66
C LEU A 223 16.11 -5.85 -12.41
N PHE A 224 16.01 -5.16 -11.29
CA PHE A 224 14.82 -4.42 -10.87
C PHE A 224 15.24 -3.26 -9.99
N CYS A 225 14.55 -2.13 -10.13
CA CYS A 225 14.72 -1.02 -9.22
C CYS A 225 13.43 -0.24 -9.07
N ASN A 226 13.11 0.10 -7.83
CA ASN A 226 12.00 0.96 -7.53
C ASN A 226 12.43 1.97 -6.45
N ALA A 227 12.62 3.22 -6.87
CA ALA A 227 12.99 4.35 -6.02
C ALA A 227 11.76 5.08 -5.47
N SER A 228 10.59 4.44 -5.41
CA SER A 228 9.38 5.10 -4.95
C SER A 228 9.42 5.32 -3.43
N GLU A 229 10.26 6.25 -3.00
CA GLU A 229 10.13 6.88 -1.71
C GLU A 229 8.75 7.54 -1.68
N SER A 230 7.97 7.30 -0.62
CA SER A 230 6.60 7.81 -0.44
C SER A 230 5.49 7.27 -1.35
N SER A 231 5.70 6.24 -2.19
CA SER A 231 4.54 5.65 -2.88
C SER A 231 3.68 4.84 -1.91
N THR A 232 2.37 4.91 -2.12
CA THR A 232 1.39 4.10 -1.41
C THR A 232 1.49 2.61 -1.72
N GLU A 233 2.35 2.22 -2.67
CA GLU A 233 2.58 0.85 -3.08
C GLU A 233 3.71 0.27 -2.24
N ALA A 234 3.41 -0.12 -1.00
CA ALA A 234 4.39 -0.69 -0.08
C ALA A 234 4.97 -2.03 -0.56
N PHE A 235 4.41 -2.65 -1.61
CA PHE A 235 4.89 -3.92 -2.13
C PHE A 235 5.39 -3.84 -3.57
N LYS A 236 6.26 -4.78 -3.93
CA LYS A 236 6.88 -4.96 -5.24
C LYS A 236 6.91 -6.45 -5.57
N LEU A 237 6.50 -6.79 -6.78
CA LEU A 237 6.66 -8.13 -7.35
C LEU A 237 7.75 -8.06 -8.42
N ILE A 238 8.73 -8.94 -8.34
CA ILE A 238 9.85 -9.04 -9.26
C ILE A 238 9.78 -10.42 -9.89
N ASP A 239 9.62 -10.48 -11.20
CA ASP A 239 9.45 -11.73 -11.92
C ASP A 239 10.78 -12.27 -12.51
N ASN A 240 10.69 -13.35 -13.29
CA ASN A 240 11.81 -13.93 -14.05
C ASN A 240 13.07 -14.32 -13.23
N LEU A 241 12.93 -14.58 -11.93
CA LEU A 241 14.04 -15.10 -11.13
C LEU A 241 14.13 -16.63 -11.25
N THR A 242 15.36 -17.14 -11.29
CA THR A 242 15.65 -18.55 -11.59
C THR A 242 16.03 -19.33 -10.33
N GLN A 243 15.50 -20.54 -10.19
CA GLN A 243 15.83 -21.43 -9.07
C GLN A 243 17.34 -21.65 -8.93
N GLY A 244 17.83 -21.63 -7.69
CA GLY A 244 19.22 -21.90 -7.34
C GLY A 244 20.18 -20.77 -7.67
N GLN A 245 19.73 -19.71 -8.34
CA GLN A 245 20.52 -18.49 -8.52
C GLN A 245 20.47 -17.64 -7.26
N THR A 246 21.59 -17.00 -6.98
CA THR A 246 21.75 -16.08 -5.85
C THR A 246 21.67 -14.66 -6.35
N TYR A 247 20.89 -13.83 -5.65
CA TYR A 247 20.65 -12.43 -5.98
C TYR A 247 20.98 -11.56 -4.77
N LEU A 248 21.20 -10.27 -5.04
CA LEU A 248 21.28 -9.25 -4.00
C LEU A 248 20.01 -8.41 -4.00
N LEU A 249 19.48 -8.16 -2.81
CA LEU A 249 18.41 -7.20 -2.55
C LEU A 249 19.01 -6.01 -1.81
N ARG A 250 19.00 -4.86 -2.46
CA ARG A 250 19.34 -3.57 -1.86
C ARG A 250 18.07 -2.94 -1.33
N PHE A 251 18.08 -2.52 -0.08
CA PHE A 251 17.10 -1.60 0.49
C PHE A 251 17.79 -0.26 0.68
N PHE A 252 17.15 0.83 0.29
CA PHE A 252 17.74 2.16 0.38
C PHE A 252 16.71 3.23 0.74
N SER A 253 17.20 4.30 1.34
CA SER A 253 16.39 5.48 1.66
C SER A 253 17.26 6.72 1.76
N THR A 254 16.72 7.85 1.34
CA THR A 254 17.27 9.17 1.67
C THR A 254 17.32 9.41 3.18
N GLU A 255 18.34 10.14 3.65
CA GLU A 255 18.55 10.44 5.08
C GLU A 255 17.29 11.04 5.75
N GLN A 256 16.47 11.79 5.00
CA GLN A 256 15.25 12.42 5.51
C GLN A 256 14.24 11.43 6.11
N HIS A 257 14.17 10.19 5.59
CA HIS A 257 13.15 9.20 5.97
C HIS A 257 13.66 8.15 6.97
N ILE A 258 14.98 8.05 7.18
CA ILE A 258 15.61 7.03 8.04
C ILE A 258 15.10 7.10 9.49
N PHE A 259 14.73 8.29 9.97
CA PHE A 259 14.43 8.55 11.39
C PHE A 259 12.94 8.55 11.73
N GLU A 260 12.05 8.28 10.78
CA GLU A 260 10.61 8.24 11.05
C GLU A 260 10.23 7.02 11.91
N VAL A 261 10.98 5.92 11.78
CA VAL A 261 10.76 4.67 12.52
C VAL A 261 12.07 4.11 13.09
N PRO A 262 12.09 3.62 14.33
CA PRO A 262 13.31 3.13 14.98
C PRO A 262 13.91 1.88 14.33
N PHE A 263 13.09 1.09 13.64
CA PHE A 263 13.49 -0.06 12.85
C PHE A 263 12.68 -0.09 11.55
N GLN A 264 13.34 -0.46 10.46
CA GLN A 264 12.70 -0.78 9.20
C GLN A 264 12.43 -2.28 9.15
N ASN A 265 11.35 -2.65 8.46
CA ASN A 265 10.99 -4.04 8.24
C ASN A 265 10.87 -4.31 6.74
N LEU A 266 11.27 -5.51 6.36
CA LEU A 266 11.13 -6.06 5.04
C LEU A 266 10.39 -7.40 5.16
N ASN A 267 9.35 -7.60 4.36
CA ASN A 267 8.70 -8.90 4.23
C ASN A 267 9.04 -9.49 2.86
N VAL A 268 9.76 -10.60 2.84
CA VAL A 268 10.19 -11.27 1.60
C VAL A 268 9.50 -12.61 1.46
N ARG A 269 9.01 -12.91 0.25
CA ARG A 269 8.41 -14.21 -0.12
C ARG A 269 8.86 -14.61 -1.52
N ALA A 270 8.89 -15.90 -1.78
CA ALA A 270 9.14 -16.44 -3.11
C ALA A 270 7.94 -17.28 -3.55
N TYR A 271 7.50 -17.08 -4.79
CA TYR A 271 6.39 -17.79 -5.41
C TYR A 271 6.91 -18.58 -6.61
N GLU A 272 6.46 -19.81 -6.75
CA GLU A 272 6.76 -20.62 -7.94
C GLU A 272 6.00 -20.07 -9.14
N ARG A 273 6.58 -20.21 -10.35
CA ARG A 273 5.94 -19.83 -11.61
C ARG A 273 4.55 -20.47 -11.69
N ALA A 274 3.51 -19.65 -11.90
CA ALA A 274 2.16 -20.16 -12.07
C ALA A 274 2.09 -21.11 -13.27
N ALA A 275 1.54 -22.31 -13.09
CA ALA A 275 1.52 -23.33 -14.14
C ALA A 275 0.64 -22.94 -15.33
N ASN A 276 -0.41 -22.17 -15.05
CA ASN A 276 -1.40 -21.67 -16.01
C ASN A 276 -1.20 -20.18 -16.35
N ASP A 277 0.02 -19.66 -16.24
CA ASP A 277 0.43 -18.30 -16.66
C ASP A 277 0.38 -18.10 -18.20
N GLU A 278 0.14 -19.17 -18.95
CA GLU A 278 0.08 -19.15 -20.40
C GLU A 278 -1.24 -19.79 -20.86
N CYS A 279 -1.90 -19.19 -21.85
CA CYS A 279 -3.19 -19.68 -22.37
C CYS A 279 -3.14 -21.16 -22.79
N VAL A 280 -2.02 -21.61 -23.35
CA VAL A 280 -1.83 -23.00 -23.78
C VAL A 280 -1.84 -24.00 -22.62
N ASN A 281 -1.55 -23.53 -21.40
CA ASN A 281 -1.53 -24.29 -20.16
C ASN A 281 -2.73 -23.96 -19.26
N ALA A 282 -3.77 -23.34 -19.82
CA ALA A 282 -4.95 -22.94 -19.07
C ALA A 282 -5.53 -24.11 -18.25
N GLU A 283 -5.86 -23.82 -16.99
CA GLU A 283 -6.46 -24.81 -16.09
C GLU A 283 -7.92 -25.05 -16.45
N THR A 284 -8.34 -26.32 -16.51
CA THR A 284 -9.73 -26.66 -16.83
C THR A 284 -10.65 -26.40 -15.63
N ILE A 285 -11.61 -25.48 -15.78
CA ILE A 285 -12.70 -25.30 -14.82
C ILE A 285 -13.62 -26.54 -14.90
N PRO A 286 -13.97 -27.17 -13.76
CA PRO A 286 -14.94 -28.27 -13.73
C PRO A 286 -16.28 -27.89 -14.37
N THR A 287 -17.03 -28.88 -14.82
CA THR A 287 -18.30 -28.68 -15.53
C THR A 287 -19.21 -27.66 -14.83
N ILE A 288 -19.46 -26.54 -15.51
CA ILE A 288 -20.30 -25.45 -15.02
C ILE A 288 -21.75 -25.91 -15.02
N THR A 289 -22.47 -25.62 -13.94
CA THR A 289 -23.89 -25.98 -13.77
C THR A 289 -24.72 -24.75 -13.41
N ASN A 290 -25.99 -24.94 -13.08
CA ASN A 290 -26.87 -23.89 -12.57
C ASN A 290 -26.71 -23.57 -11.08
N THR A 291 -25.65 -24.08 -10.46
CA THR A 291 -25.27 -23.79 -9.08
C THR A 291 -23.93 -23.07 -9.10
N SER A 292 -23.81 -21.99 -8.31
CA SER A 292 -22.54 -21.29 -8.12
C SER A 292 -21.45 -22.26 -7.67
N GLN A 293 -20.31 -22.21 -8.38
CA GLN A 293 -19.08 -22.85 -7.94
C GLN A 293 -17.98 -21.80 -7.83
N GLU A 294 -17.24 -21.86 -6.73
CA GLU A 294 -16.08 -21.01 -6.48
C GLU A 294 -14.85 -21.57 -7.21
N VAL A 295 -14.15 -20.70 -7.94
CA VAL A 295 -12.87 -20.97 -8.57
C VAL A 295 -11.81 -20.12 -7.88
N LEU A 296 -10.83 -20.78 -7.26
CA LEU A 296 -9.68 -20.13 -6.65
C LEU A 296 -8.62 -19.86 -7.72
N PHE A 297 -7.90 -18.76 -7.57
CA PHE A 297 -6.77 -18.45 -8.45
C PHE A 297 -5.67 -17.72 -7.68
N ASP A 298 -4.43 -17.80 -8.14
CA ASP A 298 -3.32 -17.04 -7.59
C ASP A 298 -2.43 -16.51 -8.72
N THR A 299 -2.15 -15.21 -8.68
CA THR A 299 -1.37 -14.45 -9.67
C THR A 299 0.01 -14.06 -9.15
N PHE A 300 0.39 -14.40 -7.91
CA PHE A 300 1.71 -14.04 -7.39
C PHE A 300 2.86 -14.75 -8.12
N GLY A 301 2.59 -15.91 -8.73
CA GLY A 301 3.54 -16.68 -9.51
C GLY A 301 3.61 -16.33 -11.00
N SER A 302 2.70 -15.50 -11.53
CA SER A 302 2.67 -15.20 -12.97
C SER A 302 3.64 -14.12 -13.41
N LEU A 303 4.01 -14.13 -14.69
CA LEU A 303 4.85 -13.10 -15.28
C LEU A 303 4.14 -11.75 -15.26
N ILE A 304 4.93 -10.68 -15.21
CA ILE A 304 4.43 -9.32 -15.30
C ILE A 304 4.40 -8.92 -16.77
N ASN A 305 3.20 -8.64 -17.26
CA ASN A 305 2.93 -8.32 -18.65
C ASN A 305 2.51 -6.85 -18.77
N PHE A 306 3.29 -6.04 -19.51
CA PHE A 306 2.91 -4.65 -19.81
C PHE A 306 1.99 -4.60 -21.02
N GLU A 307 0.69 -4.51 -20.77
CA GLU A 307 -0.32 -4.66 -21.82
C GLU A 307 -1.60 -3.89 -21.52
N ASN A 308 -2.51 -3.84 -22.51
CA ASN A 308 -3.82 -3.24 -22.28
C ASN A 308 -4.66 -4.18 -21.41
N SER A 309 -5.47 -3.61 -20.53
CA SER A 309 -6.62 -4.30 -19.92
C SER A 309 -7.72 -4.50 -20.97
N CYS A 310 -8.97 -4.19 -20.64
CA CYS A 310 -10.06 -4.10 -21.60
C CYS A 310 -9.89 -2.94 -22.58
N VAL A 311 -10.50 -3.07 -23.76
CA VAL A 311 -10.43 -2.07 -24.84
C VAL A 311 -10.73 -0.65 -24.31
N GLY A 312 -9.76 0.26 -24.51
CA GLY A 312 -9.89 1.68 -24.16
C GLY A 312 -9.29 2.08 -22.81
N LEU A 313 -8.76 1.12 -22.04
CA LEU A 313 -7.94 1.39 -20.85
C LEU A 313 -6.45 1.51 -21.22
N PRO A 314 -5.65 2.25 -20.44
CA PRO A 314 -4.22 2.38 -20.69
C PRO A 314 -3.51 1.04 -20.51
N GLN A 315 -2.29 0.96 -21.07
CA GLN A 315 -1.38 -0.13 -20.75
C GLN A 315 -0.87 0.03 -19.31
N GLU A 316 -0.89 -1.07 -18.56
CA GLU A 316 -0.38 -1.16 -17.20
C GLU A 316 0.34 -2.51 -17.02
N ASP A 317 1.02 -2.68 -15.89
CA ASP A 317 1.62 -3.95 -15.52
C ASP A 317 0.54 -4.88 -14.93
N PHE A 318 0.29 -5.98 -15.62
CA PHE A 318 -0.67 -7.00 -15.23
C PHE A 318 0.02 -8.31 -14.87
N VAL A 319 -0.63 -9.05 -13.97
CA VAL A 319 -0.34 -10.44 -13.69
C VAL A 319 -1.59 -11.23 -14.00
N ASP A 320 -1.44 -12.39 -14.63
CA ASP A 320 -2.59 -13.17 -15.08
C ASP A 320 -2.43 -14.67 -14.92
N VAL A 321 -3.55 -15.36 -14.94
CA VAL A 321 -3.61 -16.81 -15.03
C VAL A 321 -4.77 -17.19 -15.94
N TRP A 322 -4.65 -18.34 -16.57
CA TRP A 322 -5.56 -18.79 -17.61
C TRP A 322 -6.35 -20.01 -17.17
N PHE A 323 -7.61 -20.00 -17.57
CA PHE A 323 -8.55 -21.08 -17.40
C PHE A 323 -9.19 -21.45 -18.73
N GLU A 324 -9.73 -22.65 -18.82
CA GLU A 324 -10.60 -23.07 -19.91
C GLU A 324 -11.89 -23.67 -19.37
N PHE A 325 -12.99 -23.44 -20.06
CA PHE A 325 -14.28 -24.01 -19.69
C PHE A 325 -15.08 -24.36 -20.93
N THR A 326 -16.00 -25.32 -20.79
CA THR A 326 -16.96 -25.65 -21.85
C THR A 326 -18.32 -25.09 -21.47
N MET A 327 -18.92 -24.32 -22.38
CA MET A 327 -20.21 -23.68 -22.14
C MET A 327 -21.30 -24.75 -21.93
N PRO A 328 -22.03 -24.72 -20.80
CA PRO A 328 -23.07 -25.71 -20.51
C PRO A 328 -24.34 -25.49 -21.34
N ASP A 329 -25.34 -26.37 -21.20
CA ASP A 329 -26.65 -26.31 -21.87
C ASP A 329 -27.57 -25.20 -21.32
N TYR A 330 -27.01 -24.03 -21.05
CA TYR A 330 -27.70 -22.84 -20.54
C TYR A 330 -27.28 -21.62 -21.36
N PRO A 331 -28.19 -20.67 -21.65
CA PRO A 331 -27.92 -19.55 -22.53
C PRO A 331 -27.11 -18.40 -21.89
N VAL A 332 -27.04 -18.35 -20.55
CA VAL A 332 -26.36 -17.27 -19.81
C VAL A 332 -25.25 -17.84 -18.94
N LEU A 333 -24.07 -17.23 -18.98
CA LEU A 333 -22.96 -17.47 -18.07
C LEU A 333 -22.86 -16.30 -17.09
N ASN A 334 -22.73 -16.57 -15.80
CA ASN A 334 -22.71 -15.56 -14.75
C ASN A 334 -21.37 -15.63 -14.02
N PHE A 335 -20.84 -14.46 -13.70
CA PHE A 335 -19.65 -14.29 -12.88
C PHE A 335 -19.96 -13.40 -11.68
N GLU A 336 -19.49 -13.80 -10.52
CA GLU A 336 -19.44 -12.94 -9.33
C GLU A 336 -17.99 -12.90 -8.81
N SER A 337 -17.42 -11.70 -8.73
CA SER A 337 -16.05 -11.52 -8.25
C SER A 337 -15.82 -10.12 -7.69
N PHE A 338 -14.64 -9.95 -7.09
CA PHE A 338 -14.18 -8.66 -6.61
C PHE A 338 -13.89 -7.71 -7.78
N ALA A 339 -14.21 -6.42 -7.62
CA ALA A 339 -14.15 -5.44 -8.70
C ALA A 339 -12.73 -5.18 -9.26
N LEU A 340 -11.68 -5.63 -8.57
CA LEU A 340 -10.28 -5.55 -9.04
C LEU A 340 -9.79 -6.84 -9.72
N ASN A 341 -10.66 -7.84 -9.84
CA ASN A 341 -10.43 -9.01 -10.67
C ASN A 341 -10.98 -8.73 -12.06
N PHE A 342 -10.10 -8.74 -13.05
CA PHE A 342 -10.46 -8.53 -14.44
C PHE A 342 -10.50 -9.87 -15.18
N PHE A 343 -11.35 -9.93 -16.18
CA PHE A 343 -11.64 -11.14 -16.93
C PHE A 343 -11.67 -10.82 -18.42
N THR A 344 -11.14 -11.74 -19.22
CA THR A 344 -11.31 -11.70 -20.68
C THR A 344 -11.61 -13.10 -21.19
N ILE A 345 -12.64 -13.21 -22.03
CA ILE A 345 -13.05 -14.47 -22.65
C ILE A 345 -12.63 -14.47 -24.11
N TYR A 346 -11.98 -15.55 -24.53
CA TYR A 346 -11.55 -15.77 -25.91
C TYR A 346 -12.13 -17.06 -26.48
N ASP A 347 -12.35 -17.09 -27.80
CA ASP A 347 -12.80 -18.30 -28.51
C ASP A 347 -11.72 -19.41 -28.56
N ALA A 348 -10.44 -19.05 -28.50
CA ALA A 348 -9.28 -19.92 -28.42
C ALA A 348 -8.04 -19.13 -27.98
N CYS A 349 -6.91 -19.80 -27.71
CA CYS A 349 -5.64 -19.11 -27.49
C CYS A 349 -5.19 -18.36 -28.75
N ASN A 350 -4.80 -17.09 -28.60
CA ASN A 350 -4.54 -16.16 -29.71
C ASN A 350 -5.75 -15.97 -30.64
N GLY A 351 -6.96 -16.28 -30.14
CA GLY A 351 -8.22 -16.15 -30.85
C GLY A 351 -8.83 -14.76 -30.71
N ASN A 352 -10.13 -14.65 -31.00
CA ASN A 352 -10.86 -13.39 -30.85
C ASN A 352 -11.27 -13.20 -29.39
N GLU A 353 -11.07 -11.98 -28.89
CA GLU A 353 -11.70 -11.50 -27.65
C GLU A 353 -13.22 -11.42 -27.86
N ILE A 354 -13.96 -12.05 -26.97
CA ILE A 354 -15.42 -12.07 -26.97
C ILE A 354 -15.95 -10.99 -26.03
N GLU A 355 -15.41 -10.94 -24.81
CA GLU A 355 -15.85 -10.03 -23.77
C GLU A 355 -14.71 -9.73 -22.80
N CYS A 356 -14.66 -8.50 -22.27
CA CYS A 356 -13.70 -8.09 -21.25
C CYS A 356 -14.39 -7.25 -20.17
N PHE A 357 -14.28 -7.66 -18.92
CA PHE A 357 -15.01 -7.07 -17.79
C PHE A 357 -14.23 -7.14 -16.47
N ALA A 358 -14.78 -6.53 -15.42
CA ALA A 358 -14.21 -6.57 -14.07
C ALA A 358 -15.31 -6.85 -13.03
N GLY A 359 -14.99 -7.68 -12.03
CA GLY A 359 -15.93 -8.06 -10.99
C GLY A 359 -17.05 -8.97 -11.50
N ASN A 360 -18.28 -8.46 -11.49
CA ASN A 360 -19.48 -9.24 -11.81
C ASN A 360 -19.91 -9.02 -13.25
N GLU A 361 -20.40 -10.06 -13.92
CA GLU A 361 -20.91 -9.96 -15.29
C GLU A 361 -21.93 -11.06 -15.61
N GLU A 362 -22.86 -10.77 -16.52
CA GLU A 362 -23.77 -11.74 -17.13
C GLU A 362 -23.55 -11.77 -18.65
N LEU A 363 -23.08 -12.90 -19.17
CA LEU A 363 -22.72 -13.07 -20.57
C LEU A 363 -23.69 -13.99 -21.30
N GLU A 364 -24.25 -13.47 -22.40
CA GLU A 364 -25.07 -14.22 -23.35
C GLU A 364 -24.32 -14.46 -24.67
N GLY A 365 -24.86 -15.33 -25.52
CA GLY A 365 -24.38 -15.49 -26.91
C GLY A 365 -23.17 -16.43 -27.08
N LEU A 366 -22.72 -17.07 -26.00
CA LEU A 366 -21.75 -18.17 -26.10
C LEU A 366 -22.42 -19.43 -26.68
N THR A 367 -21.75 -20.09 -27.61
CA THR A 367 -22.19 -21.36 -28.20
C THR A 367 -22.10 -22.50 -27.18
N VAL A 368 -23.23 -23.14 -26.89
CA VAL A 368 -23.32 -24.33 -26.03
C VAL A 368 -22.40 -25.45 -26.53
N GLY A 369 -21.68 -26.09 -25.60
CA GLY A 369 -20.74 -27.18 -25.89
C GLY A 369 -19.41 -26.75 -26.49
N GLN A 370 -19.22 -25.46 -26.80
CA GLN A 370 -17.93 -24.92 -27.21
C GLN A 370 -17.04 -24.66 -25.98
N THR A 371 -15.74 -24.92 -26.14
CA THR A 371 -14.71 -24.59 -25.15
C THR A 371 -14.17 -23.18 -25.39
N TYR A 372 -14.03 -22.40 -24.33
CA TYR A 372 -13.51 -21.04 -24.32
C TYR A 372 -12.28 -20.94 -23.43
N LYS A 373 -11.48 -19.90 -23.65
CA LYS A 373 -10.37 -19.51 -22.77
C LYS A 373 -10.80 -18.32 -21.94
N LEU A 374 -10.55 -18.39 -20.64
CA LEU A 374 -10.80 -17.34 -19.67
C LEU A 374 -9.46 -16.88 -19.12
N ARG A 375 -9.09 -15.64 -19.38
CA ARG A 375 -7.99 -14.96 -18.71
C ARG A 375 -8.53 -14.31 -17.45
N VAL A 376 -7.88 -14.56 -16.31
CA VAL A 376 -8.15 -13.87 -15.04
C VAL A 376 -6.90 -13.06 -14.71
N PHE A 377 -7.04 -11.76 -14.58
CA PHE A 377 -5.90 -10.87 -14.46
C PHE A 377 -6.15 -9.71 -13.51
N GLN A 378 -5.07 -9.15 -12.98
CA GLN A 378 -5.10 -8.07 -12.01
C GLN A 378 -3.95 -7.11 -12.27
N ARG A 379 -4.16 -5.83 -11.98
CA ARG A 379 -3.05 -4.87 -11.94
C ARG A 379 -2.07 -5.31 -10.87
N GLN A 380 -0.78 -5.27 -11.18
CA GLN A 380 0.27 -5.64 -10.25
C GLN A 380 0.12 -4.88 -8.91
N THR A 381 -0.26 -3.61 -8.96
CA THR A 381 -0.41 -2.73 -7.78
C THR A 381 -1.67 -3.02 -6.95
N GLU A 382 -2.60 -3.82 -7.48
CA GLU A 382 -3.90 -4.10 -6.85
C GLU A 382 -4.09 -5.58 -6.49
N MET A 383 -3.18 -6.46 -6.91
CA MET A 383 -3.28 -7.88 -6.65
C MET A 383 -3.21 -8.24 -5.15
N PHE A 384 -2.82 -7.34 -4.25
CA PHE A 384 -2.69 -7.61 -2.82
C PHE A 384 -4.03 -7.49 -2.07
N HIS A 385 -4.92 -8.46 -2.27
CA HIS A 385 -6.17 -8.59 -1.53
C HIS A 385 -6.57 -10.05 -1.31
N GLN A 386 -7.43 -10.30 -0.32
CA GLN A 386 -7.89 -11.65 0.03
C GLN A 386 -8.86 -12.29 -0.98
N PHE A 387 -9.48 -11.50 -1.87
CA PHE A 387 -10.51 -11.97 -2.79
C PHE A 387 -9.93 -12.65 -4.06
N LYS A 388 -9.19 -13.73 -3.85
CA LYS A 388 -8.49 -14.52 -4.87
C LYS A 388 -9.33 -15.66 -5.43
N TYR A 389 -10.58 -15.32 -5.74
CA TYR A 389 -11.58 -16.25 -6.23
C TYR A 389 -12.63 -15.53 -7.05
N PHE A 390 -13.37 -16.30 -7.84
CA PHE A 390 -14.60 -15.88 -8.50
C PHE A 390 -15.59 -17.03 -8.51
N ASP A 391 -16.86 -16.69 -8.49
CA ASP A 391 -17.96 -17.61 -8.62
C ASP A 391 -18.42 -17.64 -10.07
N ILE A 392 -18.69 -18.84 -10.60
CA ILE A 392 -19.16 -19.05 -11.96
C ILE A 392 -20.33 -20.02 -11.99
N TRP A 393 -21.41 -19.68 -12.70
CA TRP A 393 -22.54 -20.58 -12.95
C TRP A 393 -23.29 -20.18 -14.21
N ALA A 394 -24.12 -21.09 -14.71
CA ALA A 394 -24.96 -20.81 -15.86
C ALA A 394 -26.44 -20.76 -15.50
N SER A 395 -27.22 -19.93 -16.18
CA SER A 395 -28.63 -19.75 -15.89
C SER A 395 -29.45 -19.70 -17.17
N GLU A 396 -30.76 -19.96 -17.02
CA GLU A 396 -31.72 -19.65 -18.07
C GLU A 396 -31.86 -18.14 -18.20
N THR A 397 -32.12 -17.65 -19.40
CA THR A 397 -32.48 -16.24 -19.57
C THR A 397 -33.75 -15.94 -18.78
N LEU A 398 -33.72 -14.90 -17.94
CA LEU A 398 -34.93 -14.29 -17.35
C LEU A 398 -35.69 -13.48 -18.41
N SER A 399 -35.90 -14.07 -19.59
CA SER A 399 -36.64 -13.49 -20.69
C SER A 399 -37.88 -14.34 -20.95
N ILE A 400 -39.06 -13.74 -20.77
CA ILE A 400 -40.26 -14.29 -21.40
C ILE A 400 -40.09 -13.97 -22.89
N PRO A 401 -40.05 -14.96 -23.80
CA PRO A 401 -39.91 -14.70 -25.22
C PRO A 401 -40.98 -13.72 -25.68
N THR A 402 -40.55 -12.60 -26.26
CA THR A 402 -41.41 -11.52 -26.73
C THR A 402 -42.33 -11.94 -27.89
N GLU A 403 -42.13 -13.15 -28.45
CA GLU A 403 -42.74 -13.59 -29.72
C GLU A 403 -44.15 -14.21 -29.64
N GLU A 404 -44.81 -14.32 -28.48
CA GLU A 404 -46.23 -14.76 -28.43
C GLU A 404 -47.18 -13.82 -27.69
N MET A 405 -46.84 -12.53 -27.58
CA MET A 405 -47.65 -11.58 -26.79
C MET A 405 -48.97 -11.09 -27.44
N GLN A 406 -49.41 -11.64 -28.58
CA GLN A 406 -50.79 -11.50 -29.06
C GLN A 406 -51.25 -12.72 -29.88
N LYS A 407 -51.71 -13.78 -29.20
CA LYS A 407 -52.70 -14.70 -29.79
C LYS A 407 -54.11 -14.19 -29.43
N PRO A 408 -55.11 -14.28 -30.33
CA PRO A 408 -56.44 -13.69 -30.13
C PRO A 408 -57.23 -14.26 -28.95
N THR A 409 -56.70 -15.28 -28.26
CA THR A 409 -57.36 -16.00 -27.17
C THR A 409 -57.22 -15.32 -25.81
N LEU A 410 -56.20 -14.49 -25.59
CA LEU A 410 -56.00 -13.78 -24.32
C LEU A 410 -55.65 -12.32 -24.60
N GLN A 411 -56.50 -11.39 -24.15
CA GLN A 411 -56.35 -9.96 -24.38
C GLN A 411 -56.59 -9.18 -23.09
N LEU A 412 -55.89 -8.05 -22.93
CA LEU A 412 -56.21 -7.09 -21.89
C LEU A 412 -57.22 -6.08 -22.45
N ILE A 413 -58.37 -5.92 -21.79
CA ILE A 413 -59.36 -4.90 -22.08
C ILE A 413 -59.30 -3.85 -20.96
N GLY A 414 -58.92 -2.62 -21.32
CA GLY A 414 -58.66 -1.57 -20.35
C GLY A 414 -57.38 -1.85 -19.54
N ASN A 415 -57.41 -1.55 -18.24
CA ASN A 415 -56.21 -1.62 -17.37
C ASN A 415 -56.24 -2.77 -16.36
N LYS A 416 -57.38 -3.47 -16.18
CA LYS A 416 -57.58 -4.48 -15.12
C LYS A 416 -58.34 -5.72 -15.55
N THR A 417 -58.90 -5.77 -16.76
CA THR A 417 -59.76 -6.87 -17.18
C THR A 417 -59.08 -7.70 -18.26
N LEU A 418 -58.87 -8.97 -17.96
CA LEU A 418 -58.47 -9.96 -18.94
C LEU A 418 -59.70 -10.51 -19.65
N TYR A 419 -59.65 -10.50 -20.97
CA TYR A 419 -60.60 -11.14 -21.85
C TYR A 419 -60.00 -12.42 -22.41
N ILE A 420 -60.67 -13.54 -22.14
CA ILE A 420 -60.30 -14.83 -22.69
C ILE A 420 -61.34 -15.20 -23.74
N ASN A 421 -60.91 -15.30 -25.00
CA ASN A 421 -61.75 -15.78 -26.08
C ASN A 421 -61.90 -17.30 -25.98
N HIS A 422 -62.99 -17.83 -26.54
CA HIS A 422 -63.41 -19.24 -26.51
C HIS A 422 -62.23 -20.25 -26.47
N LEU A 423 -62.30 -21.22 -25.56
CA LEU A 423 -61.29 -22.28 -25.42
C LEU A 423 -61.83 -23.61 -25.97
N ASP A 424 -61.10 -24.27 -26.86
CA ASP A 424 -61.58 -25.53 -27.44
C ASP A 424 -61.69 -26.69 -26.42
N THR A 425 -61.03 -26.56 -25.25
CA THR A 425 -61.05 -27.52 -24.14
C THR A 425 -60.87 -26.79 -22.81
N THR A 426 -61.17 -27.46 -21.69
CA THR A 426 -60.87 -26.94 -20.35
C THR A 426 -59.42 -26.48 -20.26
N GLY A 427 -59.22 -25.28 -19.71
CA GLY A 427 -57.92 -24.67 -19.48
C GLY A 427 -57.84 -24.06 -18.08
N SER A 428 -56.71 -23.46 -17.75
CA SER A 428 -56.57 -22.68 -16.51
C SER A 428 -55.80 -21.41 -16.77
N ILE A 429 -56.05 -20.38 -15.95
CA ILE A 429 -55.26 -19.16 -15.95
C ILE A 429 -54.64 -18.94 -14.59
N GLU A 430 -53.39 -18.50 -14.60
CA GLU A 430 -52.66 -18.10 -13.41
C GLU A 430 -52.09 -16.70 -13.61
N ILE A 431 -52.13 -15.86 -12.57
CA ILE A 431 -51.54 -14.51 -12.62
C ILE A 431 -50.47 -14.42 -11.54
N TYR A 432 -49.33 -13.85 -11.91
CA TYR A 432 -48.17 -13.65 -11.05
C TYR A 432 -47.82 -12.17 -10.95
N ASN A 433 -47.35 -11.71 -9.79
CA ASN A 433 -46.77 -10.37 -9.63
C ASN A 433 -45.28 -10.36 -10.06
N LEU A 434 -44.64 -9.18 -10.04
CA LEU A 434 -43.21 -9.02 -10.37
C LEU A 434 -42.26 -9.84 -9.47
N LEU A 435 -42.68 -10.20 -8.27
CA LEU A 435 -41.91 -11.02 -7.34
C LEU A 435 -42.09 -12.54 -7.60
N GLY A 436 -42.79 -12.91 -8.67
CA GLY A 436 -43.09 -14.30 -9.01
C GLY A 436 -44.15 -14.95 -8.12
N GLN A 437 -44.85 -14.19 -7.28
CA GLN A 437 -45.90 -14.73 -6.42
C GLN A 437 -47.21 -14.88 -7.21
N LYS A 438 -47.85 -16.05 -7.09
CA LYS A 438 -49.15 -16.31 -7.69
C LYS A 438 -50.24 -15.53 -6.95
N VAL A 439 -50.89 -14.59 -7.64
CA VAL A 439 -51.95 -13.75 -7.08
C VAL A 439 -53.34 -14.22 -7.47
N LEU A 440 -53.46 -14.99 -8.57
CA LEU A 440 -54.73 -15.55 -9.02
C LEU A 440 -54.52 -16.92 -9.70
N SER A 441 -55.46 -17.83 -9.50
CA SER A 441 -55.54 -19.10 -10.21
C SER A 441 -56.99 -19.49 -10.44
N GLU A 442 -57.39 -19.75 -11.68
CA GLU A 442 -58.77 -20.10 -12.03
C GLU A 442 -58.83 -21.17 -13.13
N VAL A 443 -59.82 -22.06 -13.05
CA VAL A 443 -60.11 -23.06 -14.07
C VAL A 443 -61.18 -22.48 -15.01
N LEU A 444 -60.92 -22.54 -16.31
CA LEU A 444 -61.74 -21.89 -17.32
C LEU A 444 -62.68 -22.89 -17.99
N ASP A 445 -63.94 -22.50 -18.15
CA ASP A 445 -64.93 -23.26 -18.92
C ASP A 445 -64.64 -23.19 -20.44
N PRO A 446 -64.56 -24.33 -21.16
CA PRO A 446 -64.34 -24.35 -22.61
C PRO A 446 -65.39 -23.58 -23.43
N SER A 447 -66.65 -23.51 -23.01
CA SER A 447 -67.74 -23.12 -23.93
C SER A 447 -68.18 -21.66 -23.81
N GLU A 448 -67.56 -20.86 -22.93
CA GLU A 448 -67.94 -19.47 -22.69
C GLU A 448 -66.77 -18.48 -22.78
N LYS A 449 -67.08 -17.28 -23.26
CA LYS A 449 -66.16 -16.13 -23.16
C LYS A 449 -66.07 -15.72 -21.70
N GLN A 450 -64.86 -15.53 -21.19
CA GLN A 450 -64.63 -15.19 -19.79
C GLN A 450 -63.93 -13.85 -19.64
N TYR A 451 -64.36 -13.12 -18.62
CA TYR A 451 -63.78 -11.85 -18.21
C TYR A 451 -63.27 -12.00 -16.78
N LEU A 452 -61.99 -11.75 -16.59
CA LEU A 452 -61.35 -11.85 -15.29
C LEU A 452 -60.83 -10.47 -14.88
N GLU A 453 -61.32 -9.95 -13.76
CA GLU A 453 -60.89 -8.68 -13.22
C GLU A 453 -59.78 -8.86 -12.19
N ILE A 454 -58.70 -8.10 -12.35
CA ILE A 454 -57.57 -8.09 -11.43
C ILE A 454 -57.88 -7.08 -10.33
N THR A 455 -58.14 -7.60 -9.13
CA THR A 455 -58.43 -6.79 -7.93
C THR A 455 -57.17 -6.30 -7.21
N GLU A 456 -55.99 -6.73 -7.66
CA GLU A 456 -54.69 -6.39 -7.09
C GLU A 456 -54.29 -4.92 -7.33
N PRO A 457 -53.38 -4.35 -6.51
CA PRO A 457 -52.95 -2.95 -6.61
C PRO A 457 -52.22 -2.61 -7.92
N THR A 458 -51.87 -1.33 -8.10
CA THR A 458 -51.05 -0.88 -9.24
C THR A 458 -49.72 -1.63 -9.28
N GLY A 459 -49.38 -2.22 -10.43
CA GLY A 459 -48.19 -3.06 -10.57
C GLY A 459 -48.08 -3.71 -11.94
N ILE A 460 -46.98 -4.44 -12.16
CA ILE A 460 -46.80 -5.28 -13.34
C ILE A 460 -47.14 -6.72 -12.97
N TYR A 461 -47.88 -7.38 -13.84
CA TYR A 461 -48.36 -8.74 -13.66
C TYR A 461 -48.12 -9.57 -14.92
N PHE A 462 -48.01 -10.88 -14.74
CA PHE A 462 -47.89 -11.85 -15.82
C PHE A 462 -49.03 -12.85 -15.73
N ALA A 463 -49.89 -12.89 -16.74
CA ALA A 463 -50.94 -13.89 -16.87
C ALA A 463 -50.45 -15.04 -17.75
N LYS A 464 -50.60 -16.28 -17.27
CA LYS A 464 -50.31 -17.52 -18.00
C LYS A 464 -51.61 -18.30 -18.19
N LEU A 465 -52.04 -18.45 -19.45
CA LEU A 465 -53.18 -19.26 -19.86
C LEU A 465 -52.69 -20.63 -20.33
N PHE A 466 -53.01 -21.67 -19.58
CA PHE A 466 -52.73 -23.06 -19.89
C PHE A 466 -53.91 -23.66 -20.66
N SER A 467 -53.65 -24.13 -21.88
CA SER A 467 -54.64 -24.82 -22.72
C SER A 467 -54.02 -26.08 -23.32
N LYS A 468 -54.86 -26.95 -23.90
CA LYS A 468 -54.38 -28.11 -24.65
C LYS A 468 -53.49 -27.73 -25.85
N ASN A 469 -53.67 -26.52 -26.39
CA ASN A 469 -52.92 -26.00 -27.53
C ASN A 469 -51.61 -25.30 -27.11
N GLY A 470 -51.26 -25.30 -25.81
CA GLY A 470 -50.05 -24.68 -25.27
C GLY A 470 -50.34 -23.61 -24.21
N VAL A 471 -49.27 -22.94 -23.78
CA VAL A 471 -49.30 -21.87 -22.77
C VAL A 471 -49.20 -20.51 -23.46
N ASN A 472 -50.16 -19.62 -23.22
CA ASN A 472 -50.10 -18.22 -23.66
C ASN A 472 -49.73 -17.33 -22.49
N THR A 473 -48.84 -16.36 -22.69
CA THR A 473 -48.42 -15.43 -21.63
C THR A 473 -48.71 -13.99 -22.03
N LEU A 474 -49.24 -13.21 -21.10
CA LEU A 474 -49.49 -11.78 -21.28
C LEU A 474 -48.89 -10.97 -20.13
N LYS A 475 -48.04 -9.99 -20.45
CA LYS A 475 -47.59 -8.96 -19.51
C LYS A 475 -48.65 -7.86 -19.41
N MET A 476 -48.99 -7.48 -18.20
CA MET A 476 -50.01 -6.47 -17.89
C MET A 476 -49.41 -5.39 -17.00
N VAL A 477 -49.81 -4.14 -17.24
CA VAL A 477 -49.48 -3.01 -16.37
C VAL A 477 -50.78 -2.47 -15.81
N VAL A 478 -51.07 -2.82 -14.56
CA VAL A 478 -52.26 -2.38 -13.84
C VAL A 478 -51.97 -1.01 -13.23
N LYS A 479 -52.81 -0.02 -13.54
CA LYS A 479 -52.79 1.33 -12.95
C LYS A 479 -54.15 1.61 -12.30
N ASN A 480 -54.13 2.24 -11.14
CA ASN A 480 -55.35 2.72 -10.46
C ASN A 480 -55.97 3.91 -11.16
#